data_AF-A0A832ZHV2-F1
#
_entry.id   AF-A0A832ZHV2-F1
#
_cell.length_a   1.000
_cell.length_b   1.000
_cell.length_c   1.000
_cell.angle_alpha   90.00
_cell.angle_beta   90.00
_cell.angle_gamma   90.00
#
_symmetry.space_group_name_H-M   'P 1'
#
loop_
_entity.id
_entity.type
_entity.pdbx_description
1 polymer ?
#
loop_
_entity_poly.entity_id
_entity_poly.type
_entity_poly.pdbx_seq_one_letter_code
_entity_poly.pdbx_strand_id
1 'polypeptide(L)'
;MILIVSTCKDPLSEYEFVKPLERIVQKCCEEYTVVSYREIKEGVWDKIIITGTALKDFDYIKYIKNFLWLQESYIPVLGICAGSQIITKIFGGKLEDYLIIGRKKVEIMKENPLVSMEKIYSYFITSKVPRLNKRFEIIGKLNGIPVFFSVKYTRIYGVVFHPEVFNENLIINFVKRL
;
A
#
# COMPACT_ATOMS: atom_id res chain seq x y z
N MET A 1 -9.16 -12.40 10.55
CA MET A 1 -8.61 -12.79 9.24
C MET A 1 -8.19 -11.60 8.38
N ILE A 2 -6.92 -11.58 7.92
CA ILE A 2 -6.36 -10.53 7.04
C ILE A 2 -6.36 -10.99 5.58
N LEU A 3 -6.78 -10.12 4.66
CA LEU A 3 -6.61 -10.35 3.23
C LEU A 3 -5.32 -9.69 2.72
N ILE A 4 -4.46 -10.46 2.06
CA ILE A 4 -3.34 -9.95 1.28
C ILE A 4 -3.67 -10.12 -0.20
N VAL A 5 -3.75 -9.00 -0.92
CA VAL A 5 -4.01 -8.98 -2.36
C VAL A 5 -2.67 -8.79 -3.07
N SER A 6 -2.15 -9.86 -3.65
CA SER A 6 -0.98 -9.83 -4.53
C SER A 6 -1.31 -9.03 -5.78
N THR A 7 -0.49 -8.03 -6.13
CA THR A 7 -0.60 -7.26 -7.39
C THR A 7 0.36 -7.77 -8.47
N CYS A 8 1.09 -8.87 -8.19
CA CYS A 8 2.06 -9.45 -9.11
C CYS A 8 1.37 -10.12 -10.30
N LYS A 9 1.72 -9.68 -11.52
CA LYS A 9 1.31 -10.39 -12.75
C LYS A 9 1.98 -11.75 -12.87
N ASP A 10 3.28 -11.81 -12.55
CA ASP A 10 4.08 -13.02 -12.52
C ASP A 10 4.12 -13.58 -11.09
N PRO A 11 3.66 -14.81 -10.85
CA PRO A 11 3.73 -15.46 -9.54
C PRO A 11 5.16 -15.50 -8.94
N LEU A 12 6.21 -15.53 -9.75
CA LEU A 12 7.59 -15.50 -9.25
C LEU A 12 7.94 -14.17 -8.57
N SER A 13 7.28 -13.07 -8.94
CA SER A 13 7.47 -11.78 -8.27
C SER A 13 6.94 -11.78 -6.84
N GLU A 14 6.07 -12.72 -6.47
CA GLU A 14 5.53 -12.82 -5.11
C GLU A 14 6.62 -13.16 -4.08
N TYR A 15 7.70 -13.84 -4.48
CA TYR A 15 8.84 -14.08 -3.60
C TYR A 15 9.50 -12.79 -3.10
N GLU A 16 9.41 -11.71 -3.87
CA GLU A 16 9.97 -10.41 -3.53
C GLU A 16 8.95 -9.50 -2.85
N PHE A 17 7.69 -9.47 -3.32
CA PHE A 17 6.71 -8.46 -2.89
C PHE A 17 5.61 -8.98 -1.94
N VAL A 18 5.43 -10.30 -1.84
CA VAL A 18 4.38 -10.91 -1.02
C VAL A 18 4.98 -11.72 0.12
N LYS A 19 5.97 -12.58 -0.13
CA LYS A 19 6.57 -13.45 0.90
C LYS A 19 7.21 -12.68 2.07
N PRO A 20 7.94 -11.56 1.86
CA PRO A 20 8.44 -10.75 2.98
C PRO A 20 7.31 -10.14 3.80
N LEU A 21 6.24 -9.69 3.15
CA LEU A 21 5.04 -9.17 3.82
C LEU A 21 4.36 -10.26 4.65
N GLU A 22 4.15 -11.46 4.09
CA GLU A 22 3.57 -12.60 4.82
C GLU A 22 4.38 -12.91 6.08
N ARG A 23 5.72 -12.95 5.99
CA ARG A 23 6.60 -13.17 7.15
C ARG A 23 6.40 -12.13 8.25
N ILE A 24 6.12 -10.87 7.89
CA ILE A 24 5.86 -9.81 8.86
C ILE A 24 4.47 -9.96 9.47
N VAL A 25 3.45 -10.23 8.65
CA VAL A 25 2.07 -10.45 9.10
C VAL A 25 1.97 -11.64 10.06
N GLN A 26 2.66 -12.74 9.76
CA GLN A 26 2.75 -13.93 10.61
C GLN A 26 3.29 -13.65 12.02
N LYS A 27 4.11 -12.60 12.21
CA LYS A 27 4.59 -12.21 13.56
C LYS A 27 3.48 -11.64 14.46
N CYS A 28 2.34 -11.26 13.89
CA CYS A 28 1.31 -10.49 14.60
C CYS A 28 -0.14 -10.88 14.29
N CYS A 29 -0.35 -11.85 13.41
CA CYS A 29 -1.66 -12.37 13.06
C CYS A 29 -1.54 -13.87 12.72
N GLU A 30 -2.48 -14.66 13.23
CA GLU A 30 -2.51 -16.12 13.02
C GLU A 30 -3.24 -16.51 11.73
N GLU A 31 -4.17 -15.67 11.25
CA GLU A 31 -5.02 -15.99 10.10
C GLU A 31 -4.94 -14.91 9.01
N TYR A 32 -4.33 -15.28 7.89
CA TYR A 32 -4.32 -14.47 6.68
C TYR A 32 -4.54 -15.31 5.42
N THR A 33 -5.06 -14.69 4.36
CA THR A 33 -5.24 -15.31 3.05
C THR A 33 -4.56 -14.45 1.99
N VAL A 34 -3.84 -15.08 1.06
CA VAL A 34 -3.27 -14.42 -0.12
C VAL A 34 -4.13 -14.72 -1.34
N VAL A 35 -4.52 -13.70 -2.08
CA VAL A 35 -5.25 -13.84 -3.35
C VAL A 35 -4.61 -12.98 -4.44
N SER A 36 -4.78 -13.38 -5.69
CA SER A 36 -4.44 -12.52 -6.82
C SER A 36 -5.42 -11.36 -6.94
N TYR A 37 -4.94 -10.18 -7.34
CA TYR A 37 -5.78 -9.03 -7.71
C TYR A 37 -6.83 -9.34 -8.81
N ARG A 38 -6.63 -10.43 -9.57
CA ARG A 38 -7.58 -10.90 -10.60
C ARG A 38 -8.74 -11.70 -10.02
N GLU A 39 -8.58 -12.25 -8.83
CA GLU A 39 -9.48 -13.26 -8.25
C GLU A 39 -9.99 -12.84 -6.87
N ILE A 40 -10.12 -11.54 -6.64
CA ILE A 40 -10.68 -11.01 -5.38
C ILE A 40 -12.13 -11.47 -5.30
N LYS A 41 -12.42 -12.33 -4.33
CA LYS A 41 -13.76 -12.81 -4.02
C LYS A 41 -14.33 -12.04 -2.83
N GLU A 42 -15.66 -12.04 -2.74
CA GLU A 42 -16.35 -11.56 -1.55
C GLU A 42 -15.92 -12.37 -0.32
N GLY A 43 -15.80 -11.70 0.81
CA GLY A 43 -15.39 -12.29 2.06
C GLY A 43 -15.45 -11.26 3.19
N VAL A 44 -15.43 -11.75 4.42
CA VAL A 44 -15.37 -10.91 5.62
C VAL A 44 -13.92 -10.82 6.05
N TRP A 45 -13.35 -9.62 5.96
CA TRP A 45 -11.94 -9.36 6.26
C TRP A 45 -11.84 -8.27 7.33
N ASP A 46 -10.99 -8.48 8.33
CA ASP A 46 -10.76 -7.45 9.36
C ASP A 46 -9.89 -6.33 8.81
N LYS A 47 -8.96 -6.66 7.92
CA LYS A 47 -7.99 -5.76 7.30
C LYS A 47 -7.57 -6.27 5.94
N ILE A 48 -7.17 -5.35 5.06
CA ILE A 48 -6.69 -5.66 3.72
C ILE A 48 -5.31 -5.03 3.49
N ILE A 49 -4.37 -5.78 2.94
CA ILE A 49 -3.10 -5.27 2.44
C ILE A 49 -3.03 -5.54 0.94
N ILE A 50 -2.82 -4.49 0.14
CA ILE A 50 -2.66 -4.61 -1.31
C ILE A 50 -1.17 -4.40 -1.62
N THR A 51 -0.50 -5.43 -2.14
CA THR A 51 0.96 -5.45 -2.22
C THR A 51 1.51 -4.58 -3.35
N GLY A 52 2.83 -4.39 -3.34
CA GLY A 52 3.58 -3.94 -4.51
C GLY A 52 3.76 -5.05 -5.55
N THR A 53 4.40 -4.69 -6.65
CA THR A 53 4.85 -5.61 -7.71
C THR A 53 6.16 -5.09 -8.32
N ALA A 54 6.75 -5.86 -9.23
CA ALA A 54 7.97 -5.54 -9.95
C ALA A 54 7.88 -4.21 -10.71
N LEU A 55 9.03 -3.57 -10.93
CA LEU A 55 9.11 -2.32 -11.66
C LEU A 55 8.53 -2.47 -13.08
N LYS A 56 7.65 -1.55 -13.49
CA LYS A 56 6.91 -1.55 -14.77
C LYS A 56 5.89 -2.68 -14.96
N ASP A 57 5.64 -3.52 -13.95
CA ASP A 57 4.41 -4.33 -13.95
C ASP A 57 3.22 -3.41 -13.63
N PHE A 58 2.38 -3.18 -14.64
CA PHE A 58 1.20 -2.32 -14.55
C PHE A 58 -0.10 -3.08 -14.86
N ASP A 59 -0.06 -4.41 -14.89
CA ASP A 59 -1.22 -5.20 -15.34
C ASP A 59 -2.44 -4.98 -14.42
N TYR A 60 -2.21 -4.78 -13.12
CA TYR A 60 -3.24 -4.44 -12.12
C TYR A 60 -4.06 -3.19 -12.47
N ILE A 61 -3.52 -2.25 -13.26
CA ILE A 61 -4.25 -1.02 -13.66
C ILE A 61 -5.49 -1.37 -14.51
N LYS A 62 -5.46 -2.49 -15.24
CA LYS A 62 -6.61 -2.98 -16.02
C LYS A 62 -7.76 -3.48 -15.11
N TYR A 63 -7.46 -3.80 -13.86
CA TYR A 63 -8.37 -4.43 -12.90
C TYR A 63 -8.75 -3.50 -11.75
N ILE A 64 -8.53 -2.19 -11.89
CA ILE A 64 -8.91 -1.19 -10.86
C ILE A 64 -10.38 -1.30 -10.46
N LYS A 65 -11.26 -1.68 -11.39
CA LYS A 65 -12.69 -1.87 -11.12
C LYS A 65 -12.96 -2.93 -10.03
N ASN A 66 -12.08 -3.93 -9.88
CA ASN A 66 -12.19 -4.97 -8.86
C ASN A 66 -12.02 -4.43 -7.43
N PHE A 67 -11.57 -3.18 -7.27
CA PHE A 67 -11.32 -2.54 -5.98
C PHE A 67 -12.32 -1.42 -5.65
N LEU A 68 -13.32 -1.16 -6.50
CA LEU A 68 -14.28 -0.06 -6.29
C LEU A 68 -15.10 -0.22 -5.01
N TRP A 69 -15.36 -1.46 -4.59
CA TRP A 69 -16.06 -1.76 -3.33
C TRP A 69 -15.36 -1.20 -2.09
N LEU A 70 -14.04 -0.92 -2.16
CA LEU A 70 -13.30 -0.27 -1.07
C LEU A 70 -13.80 1.16 -0.79
N GLN A 71 -14.49 1.80 -1.73
CA GLN A 71 -15.05 3.13 -1.52
C GLN A 71 -16.25 3.12 -0.55
N GLU A 72 -16.91 1.98 -0.41
CA GLU A 72 -18.09 1.77 0.43
C GLU A 72 -17.77 0.92 1.67
N SER A 73 -16.52 0.45 1.78
CA SER A 73 -16.05 -0.40 2.88
C SER A 73 -15.50 0.43 4.04
N TYR A 74 -15.77 -0.04 5.26
CA TYR A 74 -15.15 0.47 6.49
C TYR A 74 -13.88 -0.29 6.89
N ILE A 75 -13.49 -1.31 6.11
CA ILE A 75 -12.35 -2.17 6.41
C ILE A 75 -11.04 -1.36 6.25
N PRO A 76 -10.14 -1.36 7.24
CA PRO A 76 -8.82 -0.77 7.11
C PRO A 76 -8.03 -1.39 5.94
N VAL A 77 -7.41 -0.53 5.13
CA VAL A 77 -6.63 -0.96 3.96
C VAL A 77 -5.25 -0.30 3.96
N LEU A 78 -4.21 -1.09 3.68
CA LEU A 78 -2.85 -0.60 3.41
C LEU A 78 -2.46 -0.96 1.98
N GLY A 79 -2.31 0.04 1.11
CA GLY A 79 -1.78 -0.14 -0.24
C GLY A 79 -0.29 0.17 -0.30
N ILE A 80 0.51 -0.79 -0.76
CA ILE A 80 1.97 -0.70 -0.88
C ILE A 80 2.35 -0.59 -2.36
N CYS A 81 3.17 0.40 -2.73
CA CYS A 81 3.60 0.67 -4.10
C CYS A 81 2.42 0.62 -5.09
N ALA A 82 2.26 -0.46 -5.88
CA ALA A 82 1.11 -0.69 -6.75
C ALA A 82 -0.25 -0.59 -6.02
N GLY A 83 -0.36 -1.12 -4.80
CA GLY A 83 -1.55 -0.96 -3.96
C GLY A 83 -1.89 0.51 -3.67
N SER A 84 -0.88 1.35 -3.42
CA SER A 84 -1.09 2.80 -3.25
C SER A 84 -1.58 3.47 -4.55
N GLN A 85 -1.14 2.97 -5.70
CA GLN A 85 -1.58 3.45 -7.01
C GLN A 85 -3.03 3.05 -7.28
N ILE A 86 -3.43 1.84 -6.88
CA ILE A 86 -4.84 1.38 -6.93
C ILE A 86 -5.72 2.30 -6.09
N ILE A 87 -5.36 2.52 -4.82
CA ILE A 87 -6.08 3.44 -3.91
C ILE A 87 -6.18 4.84 -4.53
N THR A 88 -5.07 5.35 -5.08
CA THR A 88 -5.05 6.66 -5.73
C THR A 88 -6.09 6.73 -6.85
N LYS A 89 -6.16 5.72 -7.72
CA LYS A 89 -7.07 5.70 -8.87
C LYS A 89 -8.53 5.58 -8.44
N ILE A 90 -8.88 4.69 -7.51
CA ILE A 90 -10.28 4.49 -7.11
C ILE A 90 -10.85 5.73 -6.40
N PHE A 91 -10.03 6.46 -5.63
CA PHE A 91 -10.45 7.71 -4.96
C PHE A 91 -10.23 8.97 -5.83
N GLY A 92 -10.11 8.80 -7.16
CA GLY A 92 -10.11 9.89 -8.14
C GLY A 92 -8.82 10.71 -8.21
N GLY A 93 -7.73 10.22 -7.64
CA GLY A 93 -6.39 10.74 -7.86
C GLY A 93 -5.85 10.35 -9.24
N LYS A 94 -4.74 10.98 -9.63
CA LYS A 94 -4.02 10.67 -10.87
C LYS A 94 -2.67 10.03 -10.55
N LEU A 95 -2.08 9.38 -11.54
CA LEU A 95 -0.71 8.87 -11.47
C LEU A 95 0.14 9.67 -12.45
N GLU A 96 1.37 9.98 -12.06
CA GLU A 96 2.36 10.68 -12.88
C GLU A 96 3.61 9.81 -13.00
N ASP A 97 4.23 9.82 -14.17
CA ASP A 97 5.48 9.11 -14.41
C ASP A 97 6.62 9.80 -13.69
N TYR A 98 7.21 9.10 -12.72
CA TYR A 98 8.35 9.60 -11.95
C TYR A 98 9.10 8.41 -11.34
N LEU A 99 10.38 8.28 -11.70
CA LEU A 99 11.21 7.14 -11.28
C LEU A 99 11.84 7.41 -9.90
N ILE A 100 11.57 6.52 -8.94
CA ILE A 100 12.21 6.50 -7.62
C ILE A 100 12.70 5.09 -7.34
N ILE A 101 14.02 4.95 -7.24
CA ILE A 101 14.68 3.69 -6.92
C ILE A 101 15.63 3.87 -5.74
N GLY A 102 15.66 2.86 -4.87
CA GLY A 102 16.62 2.71 -3.79
C GLY A 102 16.18 3.33 -2.47
N ARG A 103 17.12 3.38 -1.52
CA ARG A 103 16.90 3.94 -0.18
C ARG A 103 16.77 5.46 -0.24
N LYS A 104 15.65 6.01 0.22
CA LYS A 104 15.39 7.45 0.30
C LYS A 104 14.87 7.84 1.68
N LYS A 105 15.06 9.10 2.05
CA LYS A 105 14.56 9.66 3.32
C LYS A 105 13.18 10.28 3.08
N VAL A 106 12.17 9.78 3.79
CA VAL A 106 10.79 10.29 3.77
C VAL A 106 10.58 11.17 4.98
N GLU A 107 10.00 12.35 4.76
CA GLU A 107 9.59 13.28 5.81
C GLU A 107 8.13 13.04 6.15
N ILE A 108 7.83 12.80 7.43
CA ILE A 108 6.49 12.61 7.96
C ILE A 108 5.99 13.98 8.43
N MET A 109 4.94 14.45 7.78
CA MET A 109 4.37 15.78 7.97
C MET A 109 3.18 15.78 8.92
N LYS A 110 2.64 14.61 9.24
CA LYS A 110 1.46 14.48 10.09
C LYS A 110 1.53 13.25 10.98
N GLU A 111 1.12 13.43 12.23
CA GLU A 111 0.96 12.34 13.18
C GLU A 111 -0.06 11.33 12.67
N ASN A 112 0.25 10.05 12.86
CA ASN A 112 -0.55 8.94 12.35
C ASN A 112 -0.26 7.67 13.18
N PRO A 113 -1.16 6.68 13.20
CA PRO A 113 -0.99 5.48 14.04
C PRO A 113 0.09 4.51 13.55
N LEU A 114 0.60 4.67 12.33
CA LEU A 114 1.49 3.72 11.67
C LEU A 114 2.97 4.06 11.87
N VAL A 115 3.31 5.35 11.92
CA VAL A 115 4.68 5.87 12.06
C VAL A 115 4.71 7.02 13.04
N SER A 116 5.52 6.90 14.10
CA SER A 116 5.71 7.92 15.15
C SER A 116 6.94 8.80 14.95
N MET A 117 7.78 8.52 13.95
CA MET A 117 9.01 9.27 13.67
C MET A 117 8.73 10.41 12.68
N GLU A 118 9.41 11.54 12.83
CA GLU A 118 9.34 12.66 11.88
C GLU A 118 10.01 12.34 10.54
N LYS A 119 10.98 11.42 10.51
CA LYS A 119 11.69 11.02 9.29
C LYS A 119 12.00 9.52 9.33
N ILE A 120 11.82 8.85 8.20
CA ILE A 120 12.12 7.42 8.04
C ILE A 120 12.94 7.18 6.77
N TYR A 121 13.77 6.13 6.76
CA TYR A 121 14.36 5.64 5.52
C TYR A 121 13.46 4.57 4.91
N SER A 122 13.17 4.68 3.63
CA SER A 122 12.28 3.77 2.92
C SER A 122 12.90 3.31 1.60
N TYR A 123 12.58 2.09 1.19
CA TYR A 123 13.04 1.52 -0.08
C TYR A 123 11.98 1.74 -1.16
N PHE A 124 12.40 2.27 -2.30
CA PHE A 124 11.52 2.54 -3.43
C PHE A 124 11.92 1.70 -4.63
N ILE A 125 10.92 1.17 -5.34
CA ILE A 125 11.06 0.62 -6.68
C ILE A 125 9.78 0.94 -7.46
N THR A 126 9.63 2.21 -7.85
CA THR A 126 8.45 2.69 -8.59
C THR A 126 8.81 3.62 -9.72
N SER A 127 8.02 3.60 -10.78
CA SER A 127 8.05 4.56 -11.89
C SER A 127 6.78 5.40 -12.01
N LYS A 128 5.82 5.21 -11.10
CA LYS A 128 4.59 6.01 -11.02
C LYS A 128 4.35 6.49 -9.59
N VAL A 129 4.07 7.78 -9.47
CA VAL A 129 3.78 8.42 -8.18
C VAL A 129 2.37 9.02 -8.19
N PRO A 130 1.72 9.14 -7.03
CA PRO A 130 0.37 9.66 -6.95
C PRO A 130 0.34 11.19 -7.01
N ARG A 131 -0.58 11.70 -7.82
CA ARG A 131 -1.06 13.08 -7.74
C ARG A 131 -2.43 13.10 -7.06
N LEU A 132 -2.37 13.41 -5.78
CA LEU A 132 -3.50 13.34 -4.87
C LEU A 132 -4.40 14.58 -4.99
N ASN A 133 -5.71 14.37 -4.88
CA ASN A 133 -6.73 15.43 -4.85
C ASN A 133 -7.18 15.72 -3.40
N LYS A 134 -8.18 16.58 -3.21
CA LYS A 134 -8.69 17.00 -1.89
C LYS A 134 -9.26 15.88 -0.99
N ARG A 135 -9.55 14.69 -1.53
CA ARG A 135 -10.03 13.52 -0.79
C ARG A 135 -8.93 12.84 0.04
N PHE A 136 -7.67 13.15 -0.24
CA PHE A 136 -6.55 12.57 0.45
C PHE A 136 -5.97 13.53 1.47
N GLU A 137 -5.29 12.93 2.44
CA GLU A 137 -4.45 13.59 3.41
C GLU A 137 -3.01 13.12 3.24
N ILE A 138 -2.08 14.06 3.08
CA ILE A 138 -0.67 13.74 2.89
C ILE A 138 -0.03 13.54 4.26
N ILE A 139 0.48 12.34 4.50
CA ILE A 139 1.14 11.96 5.75
C ILE A 139 2.66 12.13 5.62
N GLY A 140 3.23 11.79 4.46
CA GLY A 140 4.66 11.89 4.24
C GLY A 140 5.06 12.18 2.81
N LYS A 141 6.19 12.87 2.66
CA LYS A 141 6.73 13.34 1.39
C LYS A 141 8.19 12.95 1.19
N LEU A 142 8.56 12.82 -0.08
CA LEU A 142 9.95 12.72 -0.55
C LEU A 142 10.19 13.86 -1.54
N ASN A 143 11.02 14.84 -1.19
CA ASN A 143 11.31 16.01 -2.04
C ASN A 143 10.04 16.70 -2.58
N GLY A 144 9.03 16.87 -1.71
CA GLY A 144 7.74 17.47 -2.08
C GLY A 144 6.71 16.50 -2.70
N ILE A 145 7.13 15.31 -3.14
CA ILE A 145 6.25 14.29 -3.73
C ILE A 145 5.51 13.53 -2.62
N PRO A 146 4.17 13.41 -2.65
CA PRO A 146 3.43 12.57 -1.73
C PRO A 146 3.82 11.09 -1.89
N VAL A 147 4.33 10.48 -0.83
CA VAL A 147 4.74 9.07 -0.82
C VAL A 147 4.12 8.26 0.31
N PHE A 148 3.45 8.93 1.24
CA PHE A 148 2.62 8.31 2.27
C PHE A 148 1.38 9.19 2.48
N PHE A 149 0.20 8.60 2.40
CA PHE A 149 -1.07 9.33 2.48
C PHE A 149 -2.17 8.44 3.06
N SER A 150 -3.26 9.07 3.46
CA SER A 150 -4.53 8.40 3.75
C SER A 150 -5.67 9.00 2.94
N VAL A 151 -6.77 8.26 2.83
CA VAL A 151 -8.05 8.79 2.37
C VAL A 151 -8.76 9.40 3.57
N LYS A 152 -9.27 10.63 3.42
CA LYS A 152 -9.94 11.34 4.52
C LYS A 152 -11.18 10.59 4.99
N TYR A 153 -11.40 10.60 6.30
CA TYR A 153 -12.55 9.97 6.97
C TYR A 153 -12.64 8.44 6.80
N THR A 154 -11.55 7.78 6.41
CA THR A 154 -11.46 6.32 6.33
C THR A 154 -10.16 5.83 6.98
N ARG A 155 -10.01 4.50 7.09
CA ARG A 155 -8.77 3.84 7.55
C ARG A 155 -7.97 3.27 6.37
N ILE A 156 -7.97 3.98 5.24
CA ILE A 156 -7.29 3.57 4.01
C ILE A 156 -6.00 4.38 3.85
N TYR A 157 -4.88 3.69 3.81
CA TYR A 157 -3.53 4.25 3.72
C TYR A 157 -2.83 3.77 2.45
N GLY A 158 -2.04 4.65 1.85
CA GLY A 158 -1.18 4.32 0.72
C GLY A 158 0.26 4.73 0.97
N VAL A 159 1.19 3.81 0.75
CA VAL A 159 2.64 4.06 0.77
C VAL A 159 3.23 3.72 -0.58
N VAL A 160 3.98 4.65 -1.16
CA VAL A 160 4.62 4.48 -2.48
C VAL A 160 5.89 3.62 -2.38
N PHE A 161 6.47 3.55 -1.19
CA PHE A 161 7.62 2.71 -0.86
C PHE A 161 7.21 1.33 -0.35
N HIS A 162 8.20 0.46 -0.15
CA HIS A 162 8.06 -0.91 0.34
C HIS A 162 8.41 -0.98 1.84
N PRO A 163 7.42 -0.86 2.75
CA PRO A 163 7.67 -0.95 4.19
C PRO A 163 8.19 -2.32 4.61
N GLU A 164 7.92 -3.39 3.87
CA GLU A 164 8.41 -4.74 4.10
C GLU A 164 9.95 -4.85 4.06
N VAL A 165 10.66 -3.86 3.51
CA VAL A 165 12.13 -3.83 3.43
C VAL A 165 12.78 -3.15 4.64
N PHE A 166 12.31 -1.95 5.03
CA PHE A 166 12.96 -1.15 6.10
C PHE A 166 12.02 -0.70 7.22
N ASN A 167 10.71 -0.84 7.06
CA ASN A 167 9.71 -0.26 7.95
C ASN A 167 8.67 -1.31 8.36
N GLU A 168 9.10 -2.52 8.76
CA GLU A 168 8.18 -3.60 9.14
C GLU A 168 7.21 -3.19 10.25
N ASN A 169 7.64 -2.30 11.17
CA ASN A 169 6.79 -1.73 12.21
C ASN A 169 5.57 -1.00 11.66
N LEU A 170 5.63 -0.41 10.46
CA LEU A 170 4.47 0.21 9.80
C LEU A 170 3.39 -0.85 9.53
N ILE A 171 3.79 -2.00 8.98
CA ILE A 171 2.89 -3.13 8.71
C ILE A 171 2.37 -3.71 10.03
N ILE A 172 3.24 -3.92 11.02
CA ILE A 172 2.84 -4.45 12.35
C ILE A 172 1.83 -3.50 13.02
N ASN A 173 2.07 -2.19 12.98
CA ASN A 173 1.16 -1.20 13.53
C ASN A 173 -0.17 -1.20 12.78
N PHE A 174 -0.16 -1.32 11.45
CA PHE A 174 -1.38 -1.46 10.66
C PHE A 174 -2.18 -2.69 11.09
N VAL A 175 -1.53 -3.85 11.26
CA VAL A 175 -2.18 -5.09 11.66
C VAL A 175 -2.76 -5.03 13.08
N LYS A 176 -1.99 -4.47 14.04
CA LYS A 176 -2.35 -4.49 15.46
C LYS A 176 -3.27 -3.35 15.91
N ARG A 177 -3.21 -2.17 15.29
CA ARG A 177 -3.78 -0.93 15.87
C ARG A 177 -4.99 -0.37 15.15
N LEU A 178 -5.21 -0.76 13.89
CA LEU A 178 -6.33 -0.28 13.08
C LEU A 178 -7.50 -1.25 13.04
#